data_AF-A0A6P0IZX0-F1
#
_entry.id   AF-A0A6P0IZX0-F1
#
_cell.length_a   1.000
_cell.length_b   1.000
_cell.length_c   1.000
_cell.angle_alpha   90.00
_cell.angle_beta   90.00
_cell.angle_gamma   90.00
#
_symmetry.space_group_name_H-M   'P 1'
#
loop_
_entity.id
_entity.type
_entity.pdbx_description
1 polymer ?
#
loop_
_entity_poly.entity_id
_entity_poly.type
_entity_poly.pdbx_seq_one_letter_code
_entity_poly.pdbx_strand_id
1 'polypeptide(L)'
;MNSKQQHSLIFLHIPKTAGTTLHYIINRQYKSEYIFEVNCRESRNELIRMSEVQKSKIKVIRGHMEFGWHEFIAQPCTYITMLRDPVERVISFYFYILRQPD
;
A
#
# COMPACT_ATOMS: atom_id res chain seq x y z
N MET A 1 -15.40 -28.24 -3.80
CA MET A 1 -14.19 -27.60 -3.24
C MET A 1 -14.39 -26.09 -3.34
N ASN A 2 -14.76 -25.41 -2.25
CA ASN A 2 -14.83 -23.95 -2.23
C ASN A 2 -13.40 -23.42 -2.17
N SER A 3 -12.81 -23.10 -3.32
CA SER A 3 -11.62 -22.25 -3.35
C SER A 3 -12.04 -20.90 -2.77
N LYS A 4 -11.64 -20.60 -1.52
CA LYS A 4 -11.73 -19.22 -1.02
C LYS A 4 -10.99 -18.36 -2.03
N GLN A 5 -11.71 -17.49 -2.73
CA GLN A 5 -11.10 -16.51 -3.61
C GLN A 5 -10.05 -15.74 -2.79
N GLN A 6 -8.82 -15.70 -3.29
CA GLN A 6 -7.73 -15.04 -2.60
C GLN A 6 -8.02 -13.54 -2.59
N HIS A 7 -8.08 -12.93 -1.40
CA HIS A 7 -8.44 -11.52 -1.25
C HIS A 7 -7.19 -10.67 -1.00
N SER A 8 -7.00 -9.61 -1.79
CA SER A 8 -5.87 -8.69 -1.65
C SER A 8 -6.17 -7.56 -0.66
N LEU A 9 -5.19 -7.19 0.16
CA LEU A 9 -5.22 -5.98 0.96
C LEU A 9 -4.58 -4.83 0.18
N ILE A 10 -5.21 -3.66 0.14
CA ILE A 10 -4.62 -2.45 -0.44
C ILE A 10 -4.49 -1.39 0.64
N PHE A 11 -3.27 -1.11 1.07
CA PHE A 11 -2.99 -0.09 2.08
C PHE A 11 -2.58 1.23 1.42
N LEU A 12 -3.50 2.20 1.43
CA LEU A 12 -3.23 3.57 1.01
C LEU A 12 -2.51 4.31 2.14
N HIS A 13 -1.19 4.40 2.05
CA HIS A 13 -0.39 5.05 3.06
C HIS A 13 -0.45 6.57 2.87
N ILE A 14 -1.11 7.27 3.78
CA ILE A 14 -1.09 8.73 3.83
C ILE A 14 0.07 9.18 4.74
N PRO A 15 0.94 10.11 4.31
CA PRO A 15 2.03 10.59 5.15
C PRO A 15 1.54 11.12 6.50
N LYS A 16 2.31 10.81 7.55
CA LYS A 16 2.14 11.31 8.92
C LYS A 16 0.88 10.84 9.65
N THR A 17 0.33 9.69 9.26
CA THR A 17 -0.81 9.05 9.92
C THR A 17 -0.45 7.72 10.61
N ALA A 18 0.79 7.60 11.08
CA ALA A 18 1.37 6.36 11.64
C ALA A 18 1.43 5.17 10.65
N GLY A 19 1.36 5.45 9.35
CA GLY A 19 1.42 4.39 8.33
C GLY A 19 2.74 3.61 8.29
N THR A 20 3.88 4.21 8.67
CA THR A 20 5.16 3.46 8.83
C THR A 20 5.03 2.32 9.85
N THR A 21 4.33 2.53 10.96
CA THR A 21 4.07 1.47 11.94
C THR A 21 3.24 0.35 11.32
N LEU A 22 2.19 0.70 10.57
CA LEU A 22 1.35 -0.28 9.89
C LEU A 22 2.13 -1.03 8.78
N HIS A 23 3.06 -0.37 8.08
CA HIS A 23 4.01 -1.03 7.16
C HIS A 23 4.79 -2.15 7.87
N TYR A 24 5.33 -1.87 9.07
CA TYR A 24 6.06 -2.89 9.84
C TYR A 24 5.17 -4.04 10.26
N ILE A 25 3.93 -3.77 10.67
CA ILE A 25 2.96 -4.81 11.00
C ILE A 25 2.68 -5.67 9.77
N ILE A 26 2.39 -5.07 8.61
CA ILE A 26 2.16 -5.78 7.34
C ILE A 26 3.37 -6.66 6.98
N ASN A 27 4.60 -6.14 7.08
CA ASN A 27 5.83 -6.90 6.80
C ASN A 27 6.02 -8.12 7.69
N ARG A 28 5.47 -8.10 8.92
CA ARG A 28 5.50 -9.26 9.83
C ARG A 28 4.43 -10.29 9.49
N GLN A 29 3.32 -9.88 8.89
CA GLN A 29 2.18 -10.75 8.57
C GLN A 29 2.29 -11.39 7.18
N TYR A 30 3.00 -10.75 6.25
CA TYR A 30 3.13 -11.21 4.87
C TYR A 30 4.60 -11.34 4.48
N LYS A 31 4.94 -12.43 3.80
CA LYS A 31 6.25 -12.57 3.13
C LYS A 31 6.38 -11.50 2.04
N SER A 32 7.59 -10.99 1.85
CA SER A 32 7.90 -9.96 0.84
C SER A 32 7.46 -10.34 -0.57
N GLU A 33 7.56 -11.63 -0.95
CA GLU A 33 7.12 -12.15 -2.25
C GLU A 33 5.61 -12.00 -2.54
N TYR A 34 4.79 -11.73 -1.51
CA TYR A 34 3.35 -11.49 -1.65
C TYR A 34 2.98 -10.00 -1.52
N ILE A 35 3.97 -9.12 -1.34
CA ILE A 35 3.78 -7.68 -1.18
C ILE A 35 4.25 -6.98 -2.46
N PHE A 36 3.35 -6.21 -3.06
CA PHE A 36 3.68 -5.25 -4.11
C PHE A 36 3.81 -3.85 -3.49
N GLU A 37 5.01 -3.27 -3.56
CA GLU A 37 5.30 -1.94 -3.02
C GLU A 37 5.17 -0.89 -4.12
N VAL A 38 4.41 0.16 -3.85
CA VAL A 38 4.28 1.33 -4.72
C VAL A 38 5.18 2.44 -4.20
N ASN A 39 6.32 2.59 -4.84
CA ASN A 39 7.38 3.52 -4.46
C ASN A 39 7.60 4.65 -5.48
N CYS A 40 7.16 4.46 -6.73
CA CYS A 40 7.28 5.47 -7.78
C CYS A 40 6.12 5.38 -8.78
N ARG A 41 6.12 6.30 -9.76
CA ARG A 41 5.08 6.35 -10.79
C ARG A 41 5.13 5.13 -11.71
N GLU A 42 6.31 4.55 -11.89
CA GLU A 42 6.55 3.38 -12.73
C GLU A 42 5.96 2.10 -12.14
N SER A 43 5.74 2.02 -10.81
CA SER A 43 5.14 0.84 -10.16
C SER A 43 3.77 0.47 -10.77
N ARG A 44 3.00 1.47 -11.26
CA ARG A 44 1.73 1.20 -11.95
C ARG A 44 1.94 0.44 -13.26
N ASN A 45 2.91 0.88 -14.06
CA ASN A 45 3.23 0.24 -15.33
C ASN A 45 3.81 -1.16 -15.13
N GLU A 46 4.59 -1.36 -14.06
CA GLU A 46 5.07 -2.67 -13.65
C GLU A 46 3.90 -3.62 -13.37
N LEU A 47 2.95 -3.22 -12.52
CA LEU A 47 1.80 -4.04 -12.17
C LEU A 47 0.94 -4.40 -13.39
N ILE A 48 0.72 -3.45 -14.31
CA ILE A 48 -0.03 -3.69 -15.56
C ILE A 48 0.66 -4.77 -16.42
N ARG A 49 1.98 -4.74 -16.51
CA ARG A 49 2.79 -5.67 -17.33
C ARG A 49 2.94 -7.06 -16.71
N MET A 50 2.63 -7.24 -15.43
CA MET A 50 2.67 -8.54 -14.78
C MET A 50 1.67 -9.50 -15.41
N SER A 51 2.07 -10.77 -15.57
CA SER A 51 1.15 -11.84 -15.95
C SER A 51 0.09 -12.07 -14.85
N GLU A 52 -1.06 -12.64 -15.22
CA GLU A 52 -2.11 -12.98 -14.25
C GLU A 52 -1.64 -13.96 -13.17
N VAL A 53 -0.69 -14.84 -13.50
CA VAL A 53 -0.04 -15.74 -12.52
C VAL A 53 0.79 -14.95 -11.51
N GLN A 54 1.44 -13.86 -11.91
CA GLN A 54 2.17 -13.01 -10.98
C GLN A 54 1.21 -12.15 -10.14
N LYS A 55 0.19 -11.55 -10.77
CA LYS A 55 -0.83 -10.73 -10.08
C LYS A 55 -1.61 -11.53 -9.03
N SER A 56 -1.97 -12.78 -9.33
CA SER A 56 -2.68 -13.66 -8.40
C SER A 56 -1.87 -14.01 -7.14
N LYS A 57 -0.53 -13.88 -7.18
CA LYS A 57 0.32 -14.07 -5.98
C LYS A 57 0.32 -12.87 -5.05
N ILE A 58 -0.05 -11.68 -5.54
CA ILE A 58 -0.10 -10.46 -4.73
C ILE A 58 -1.20 -10.61 -3.69
N LYS A 59 -0.82 -10.50 -2.42
CA LYS A 59 -1.75 -10.47 -1.27
C LYS A 59 -1.85 -9.08 -0.65
N VAL A 60 -0.84 -8.24 -0.85
CA VAL A 60 -0.83 -6.86 -0.36
C VAL A 60 -0.29 -5.94 -1.44
N ILE A 61 -1.00 -4.84 -1.70
CA ILE A 61 -0.48 -3.67 -2.41
C ILE A 61 -0.39 -2.55 -1.39
N ARG A 62 0.72 -1.83 -1.31
CA ARG A 62 0.86 -0.71 -0.37
C ARG A 62 1.81 0.35 -0.87
N GLY A 63 1.61 1.56 -0.39
CA GLY A 63 2.50 2.68 -0.69
C GLY A 63 1.77 4.01 -0.65
N HIS A 64 2.48 5.07 -1.00
CA HIS A 64 1.91 6.41 -1.18
C HIS A 64 1.30 6.52 -2.57
N MET A 65 0.00 6.27 -2.67
CA MET A 65 -0.70 6.17 -3.95
C MET A 65 -2.17 6.56 -3.84
N GLU A 66 -2.79 6.81 -4.99
CA GLU A 66 -4.21 7.09 -5.13
C GLU A 66 -5.10 5.83 -5.00
N PHE A 67 -6.40 6.03 -4.82
CA PHE A 67 -7.39 4.96 -4.97
C PHE A 67 -7.49 4.50 -6.44
N GLY A 68 -7.84 3.22 -6.68
CA GLY A 68 -8.05 2.68 -8.04
C GLY A 68 -7.13 1.53 -8.43
N TRP A 69 -6.11 1.22 -7.64
CA TRP A 69 -5.17 0.13 -7.92
C TRP A 69 -5.78 -1.27 -8.01
N HIS A 70 -6.99 -1.47 -7.50
CA HIS A 70 -7.76 -2.70 -7.66
C HIS A 70 -8.13 -2.98 -9.13
N GLU A 71 -8.18 -1.97 -10.00
CA GLU A 71 -8.44 -2.13 -11.44
C GLU A 71 -7.35 -2.94 -12.16
N PHE A 72 -6.15 -3.04 -11.58
CA PHE A 72 -5.01 -3.75 -12.17
C PHE A 72 -4.85 -5.19 -11.70
N ILE A 73 -5.75 -5.67 -10.83
CA ILE A 73 -5.74 -7.04 -10.30
C ILE A 73 -7.14 -7.67 -10.46
N ALA A 74 -7.19 -8.96 -10.76
CA ALA A 74 -8.47 -9.65 -10.99
C ALA A 74 -9.13 -10.12 -9.69
N GLN A 75 -8.35 -10.28 -8.61
CA GLN A 75 -8.86 -10.81 -7.36
C GLN A 75 -9.59 -9.74 -6.51
N PRO A 76 -10.62 -10.13 -5.72
CA PRO A 76 -11.28 -9.23 -4.78
C PRO A 76 -10.28 -8.57 -3.83
N CYS A 77 -10.58 -7.33 -3.39
CA CYS A 77 -9.68 -6.60 -2.51
C CYS A 77 -10.39 -5.78 -1.43
N THR A 78 -9.65 -5.43 -0.37
CA THR A 78 -10.07 -4.52 0.69
C THR A 78 -9.08 -3.38 0.78
N TYR A 79 -9.60 -2.16 0.65
CA TYR A 79 -8.85 -0.96 0.94
C TYR A 79 -8.81 -0.70 2.44
N ILE A 80 -7.63 -0.35 2.95
CA ILE A 80 -7.44 0.21 4.27
C ILE A 80 -6.59 1.47 4.19
N THR A 81 -6.78 2.37 5.14
CA THR A 81 -5.92 3.54 5.32
C THR A 81 -5.91 3.94 6.80
N MET A 82 -5.03 4.87 7.14
CA MET A 82 -4.97 5.49 8.45
C MET A 82 -5.14 6.98 8.29
N LEU A 83 -6.05 7.57 9.06
CA LEU A 83 -6.28 9.00 9.12
C LEU A 83 -5.80 9.55 10.46
N ARG A 84 -5.55 10.85 10.49
CA ARG A 84 -5.19 11.64 11.67
C ARG A 84 -5.93 12.95 11.61
N ASP A 85 -6.17 13.57 12.76
CA ASP A 85 -6.63 14.95 12.82
C ASP A 85 -5.82 15.83 11.84
N PRO A 86 -6.50 16.64 11.01
CA PRO A 86 -5.85 17.35 9.91
C PRO A 86 -4.79 18.36 10.39
N VAL A 87 -5.03 19.06 11.50
CA VAL A 87 -4.10 20.06 12.05
C VAL A 87 -2.87 19.36 12.60
N GLU A 88 -3.07 18.33 13.40
CA GLU A 88 -2.01 17.49 13.96
C GLU A 88 -1.14 16.82 12.90
N ARG A 89 -1.74 16.38 11.79
CA ARG A 89 -1.03 15.80 10.66
C ARG A 89 -0.11 16.83 9.98
N VAL A 90 -0.59 18.06 9.77
CA VAL A 90 0.19 19.14 9.16
C VAL A 90 1.35 19.57 10.06
N ILE A 91 1.11 19.72 11.37
CA ILE A 91 2.17 20.02 12.35
C ILE A 91 3.24 18.92 12.32
N SER A 92 2.84 17.65 12.32
CA SER A 92 3.77 16.52 12.23
C SER A 92 4.58 16.53 10.93
N PHE A 93 3.97 16.95 9.82
CA PHE A 93 4.65 17.08 8.53
C PHE A 93 5.64 18.23 8.51
N TYR A 94 5.28 19.39 9.05
CA TYR A 94 6.15 20.56 9.19
C TYR A 94 7.43 20.22 9.95
N PHE A 95 7.33 19.65 11.15
CA PHE A 95 8.50 19.25 11.94
C PHE A 95 9.27 18.06 11.34
N TYR A 96 8.67 17.30 10.43
CA TYR A 96 9.39 16.28 9.67
C TYR A 96 10.31 16.93 8.64
N ILE A 97 9.78 17.87 7.85
CA ILE A 97 10.56 18.64 6.86
C ILE A 97 11.72 19.39 7.53
N LEU A 98 11.46 20.09 8.64
CA LEU A 98 12.52 20.83 9.37
C LEU A 98 13.68 19.93 9.88
N ARG A 99 13.42 18.64 10.11
CA ARG A 99 14.45 17.68 10.54
C ARG A 99 15.18 17.02 9.37
N GLN A 100 14.70 17.23 8.15
CA GLN A 100 15.33 16.79 6.91
C GLN A 100 15.56 18.03 6.02
N PRO A 101 16.34 19.02 6.48
CA PRO A 101 16.90 19.97 5.54
C PRO A 101 17.80 19.17 4.59
N ASP A 102 17.71 19.42 3.29
CA ASP A 102 18.56 18.77 2.29
C ASP A 102 20.04 18.75 2.70
#